data_AF-A0A914HEH4-F1
#
_entry.id   AF-A0A914HEH4-F1
#
_cell.length_a   1.000
_cell.length_b   1.000
_cell.length_c   1.000
_cell.angle_alpha   90.00
_cell.angle_beta   90.00
_cell.angle_gamma   90.00
#
_symmetry.space_group_name_H-M   'P 1'
#
loop_
_entity.id
_entity.type
_entity.pdbx_description
1 polymer ?
#
loop_
_entity_poly.entity_id
_entity_poly.type
_entity_poly.pdbx_seq_one_letter_code
_entity_poly.pdbx_strand_id
1 'polypeptide(L)'
;MAVSMIRHTPARSTNSLELCYKSSMFEIKRLNKLWSDQSLYCKPEVLIPIFDDDCVPNLSLNEKTDRIRNPSHNANRAENELNEETIDQLFQRIDLDVKQTKRTVKRLAKKRGQTLKEIVED
;
A
#
# COMPACT_ATOMS: atom_id res chain seq x y z
N MET A 1 12.45 -20.81 7.03
CA MET A 1 13.42 -20.02 6.24
C MET A 1 13.23 -18.56 6.62
N ALA A 2 14.28 -17.89 7.09
CA ALA A 2 14.21 -16.45 7.38
C ALA A 2 14.36 -15.71 6.06
N VAL A 3 13.43 -14.82 5.73
CA VAL A 3 13.53 -13.96 4.54
C VAL A 3 14.30 -12.72 4.93
N SER A 4 15.45 -12.49 4.29
CA SER A 4 16.20 -11.24 4.43
C SER A 4 15.63 -10.20 3.45
N MET A 5 15.68 -8.92 3.83
CA MET A 5 15.15 -7.83 3.01
C MET A 5 16.22 -6.76 2.81
N ILE A 6 16.31 -6.24 1.59
CA ILE A 6 17.20 -5.13 1.25
C ILE A 6 16.39 -3.91 0.83
N ARG A 7 16.90 -2.73 1.20
CA ARG A 7 16.45 -1.44 0.68
C ARG A 7 17.34 -1.06 -0.50
N HIS A 8 16.73 -0.85 -1.65
CA HIS A 8 17.42 -0.45 -2.86
C HIS A 8 16.84 0.86 -3.40
N THR A 9 17.67 1.76 -3.92
CA THR A 9 17.19 2.97 -4.59
C THR A 9 16.76 2.60 -6.01
N PRO A 10 15.53 2.95 -6.45
CA PRO A 10 15.04 2.57 -7.77
C PRO A 10 15.65 3.44 -8.87
N ALA A 11 16.94 3.23 -9.13
CA ALA A 11 17.64 3.80 -10.28
C ALA A 11 17.44 2.96 -11.55
N ARG A 12 16.90 1.74 -11.41
CA ARG A 12 16.73 0.76 -12.49
C ARG A 12 15.31 0.21 -12.53
N SER A 13 14.96 -0.46 -13.63
CA SER A 13 13.65 -1.08 -13.82
C SER A 13 13.43 -2.30 -12.92
N THR A 14 12.18 -2.64 -12.65
CA THR A 14 11.78 -3.84 -11.88
C THR A 14 12.40 -5.13 -12.42
N ASN A 15 12.43 -5.32 -13.74
CA ASN A 15 13.06 -6.47 -14.40
C ASN A 15 14.57 -6.59 -14.07
N SER A 16 15.26 -5.44 -14.00
CA SER A 16 16.68 -5.46 -13.65
C SER A 16 16.90 -5.83 -12.17
N LEU A 17 15.98 -5.45 -11.28
CA LEU A 17 16.03 -5.82 -9.87
C LEU A 17 15.77 -7.31 -9.66
N GLU A 18 14.80 -7.87 -10.39
CA GLU A 18 14.51 -9.31 -10.40
C GLU A 18 15.76 -10.12 -10.81
N LEU A 19 16.44 -9.72 -11.88
CA LEU A 19 17.67 -10.39 -12.32
C LEU A 19 18.85 -10.22 -11.34
N CYS A 20 18.98 -9.05 -10.71
CA CYS A 20 20.08 -8.76 -9.80
C CYS A 20 19.96 -9.53 -8.48
N TYR A 21 18.76 -9.55 -7.90
CA TYR A 21 18.52 -10.09 -6.56
C TYR A 21 17.89 -11.49 -6.56
N LYS A 22 17.65 -12.07 -7.76
CA LYS A 22 16.93 -13.34 -7.95
C LYS A 22 15.57 -13.36 -7.22
N SER A 23 14.93 -12.21 -7.11
CA SER A 23 13.64 -12.02 -6.47
C SER A 23 12.54 -11.97 -7.52
N SER A 24 11.35 -12.50 -7.24
CA SER A 24 10.24 -12.37 -8.18
C SER A 24 9.79 -10.91 -8.32
N MET A 25 9.61 -10.44 -9.56
CA MET A 25 9.02 -9.13 -9.83
C MET A 25 7.66 -8.95 -9.13
N PHE A 26 6.85 -10.02 -9.07
CA PHE A 26 5.54 -9.98 -8.41
C PHE A 26 5.67 -9.67 -6.91
N GLU A 27 6.66 -10.27 -6.25
CA GLU A 27 6.88 -10.08 -4.82
C GLU A 27 7.42 -8.68 -4.50
N ILE A 28 8.34 -8.19 -5.34
CA ILE A 28 8.83 -6.81 -5.24
C ILE A 28 7.66 -5.82 -5.38
N LYS A 29 6.78 -6.03 -6.38
CA LYS A 29 5.57 -5.20 -6.57
C LYS A 29 4.63 -5.27 -5.37
N ARG A 30 4.35 -6.47 -4.86
CA ARG A 30 3.47 -6.70 -3.72
C ARG A 30 3.99 -6.04 -2.44
N LEU A 31 5.28 -6.24 -2.12
CA LEU A 31 5.91 -5.66 -0.92
C LEU A 31 5.93 -4.13 -0.96
N ASN A 32 6.16 -3.57 -2.15
CA ASN A 32 6.19 -2.12 -2.33
C ASN A 32 4.84 -1.52 -2.69
N LYS A 33 3.74 -2.29 -2.73
CA LYS A 33 2.40 -1.81 -3.12
C LYS A 33 2.41 -1.04 -4.45
N LEU A 34 3.16 -1.55 -5.42
CA LEU A 34 3.29 -0.95 -6.76
C LEU A 34 2.16 -1.44 -7.65
N TRP A 35 1.47 -0.50 -8.31
CA TRP A 35 0.38 -0.80 -9.25
C TRP A 35 0.89 -1.02 -10.68
N SER A 36 2.03 -0.41 -11.02
CA SER A 36 2.69 -0.53 -12.32
C SER A 36 4.21 -0.50 -12.15
N ASP A 37 4.97 -0.96 -13.15
CA ASP A 37 6.44 -0.91 -13.13
C ASP A 37 6.97 0.52 -13.02
N GLN A 38 6.28 1.49 -13.63
CA GLN A 38 6.68 2.90 -13.58
C GLN A 38 6.47 3.52 -12.19
N SER A 39 5.60 2.94 -11.36
CA SER A 39 5.37 3.41 -9.98
C SER A 39 6.63 3.26 -9.11
N LEU A 40 7.59 2.45 -9.54
CA LEU A 40 8.87 2.25 -8.86
C LEU A 40 9.66 3.56 -8.74
N TYR A 41 9.66 4.38 -9.80
CA TYR A 41 10.41 5.65 -9.86
C TYR A 41 9.81 6.75 -8.99
N CYS A 42 8.58 6.57 -8.49
CA CYS A 42 7.95 7.50 -7.57
C CYS A 42 8.40 7.29 -6.12
N LYS A 43 9.20 6.24 -5.85
CA LYS A 43 9.67 5.92 -4.50
C LYS A 43 11.15 6.26 -4.33
N PRO A 44 11.55 6.75 -3.15
CA PRO A 44 12.96 6.96 -2.85
C PRO A 44 13.70 5.63 -2.64
N GLU A 45 13.01 4.62 -2.12
CA GLU A 45 13.54 3.29 -1.82
C GLU A 45 12.50 2.21 -2.09
N VAL A 46 12.99 1.02 -2.44
CA VAL A 46 12.19 -0.16 -2.71
C VAL A 46 12.72 -1.34 -1.90
N LEU A 47 11.80 -2.11 -1.32
CA LEU A 47 12.10 -3.30 -0.54
C LEU A 47 12.19 -4.52 -1.45
N ILE A 48 13.28 -5.27 -1.35
CA ILE A 48 13.53 -6.45 -2.18
C ILE A 48 13.74 -7.66 -1.26
N PRO A 49 12.96 -8.76 -1.43
CA PRO A 49 13.14 -9.96 -0.64
C PRO A 49 14.29 -10.80 -1.19
N ILE A 50 15.16 -11.29 -0.33
CA ILE A 50 16.23 -12.23 -0.68
C ILE A 50 15.93 -13.58 -0.07
N PHE A 51 15.96 -14.60 -0.92
CA PHE A 51 15.68 -15.99 -0.55
C PHE A 51 16.97 -16.81 -0.38
N ASP A 52 18.04 -16.41 -1.07
CA ASP A 52 19.35 -17.06 -1.02
C ASP A 52 20.37 -16.12 -0.39
N ASP A 53 21.00 -16.53 0.71
CA ASP A 53 22.05 -15.75 1.39
C ASP A 53 23.27 -15.47 0.51
N ASP A 54 23.45 -16.24 -0.59
CA ASP A 54 24.57 -16.09 -1.54
C ASP A 54 24.30 -15.08 -2.67
N CYS A 55 23.10 -14.51 -2.75
CA CYS A 55 22.68 -13.68 -3.88
C CYS A 55 22.61 -12.18 -3.57
N VAL A 56 23.71 -11.63 -3.06
CA VAL A 56 23.89 -10.17 -2.97
C VAL A 56 24.82 -9.75 -4.11
N PRO A 57 24.33 -9.13 -5.19
CA PRO A 57 25.20 -8.65 -6.25
C PRO A 57 26.10 -7.54 -5.69
N ASN A 58 27.40 -7.63 -5.95
CA ASN A 58 28.44 -6.63 -5.61
C ASN A 58 28.22 -5.31 -6.39
N LEU A 59 27.09 -4.64 -6.17
CA LEU A 59 26.75 -3.36 -6.77
C LEU A 59 26.79 -2.32 -5.66
N SER A 60 27.94 -1.65 -5.51
CA SER A 60 28.19 -0.50 -4.61
C SER A 60 27.15 -0.32 -3.53
N LEU A 61 27.20 -1.24 -2.57
CA LEU A 61 26.35 -1.31 -1.40
C LEU A 61 26.56 -0.03 -0.57
N ASN A 62 25.69 0.96 -0.74
CA ASN A 62 25.31 1.83 0.37
C ASN A 62 24.29 1.10 1.28
N GLU A 63 24.34 -0.23 1.29
CA GLU A 63 23.39 -1.13 1.91
C GLU A 63 23.71 -1.26 3.39
N LYS A 64 22.91 -0.59 4.20
CA LYS A 64 22.59 -1.13 5.51
C LYS A 64 21.77 -2.38 5.27
N THR A 65 22.43 -3.54 5.26
CA THR A 65 21.78 -4.85 5.43
C THR A 65 21.28 -4.91 6.87
N ASP A 66 20.28 -4.11 7.17
CA ASP A 66 19.48 -4.32 8.36
C ASP A 66 18.79 -5.66 8.11
N ARG A 67 19.24 -6.70 8.81
CA ARG A 67 18.42 -7.89 9.02
C ARG A 67 17.17 -7.38 9.72
N ILE A 68 16.16 -6.99 8.94
CA ILE A 68 14.85 -6.62 9.44
C ILE A 68 14.25 -7.94 9.93
N ARG A 69 14.68 -8.36 11.13
CA ARG A 69 13.91 -9.26 11.97
C ARG A 69 12.62 -8.50 12.18
N ASN A 70 11.54 -8.98 11.56
CA ASN A 70 10.20 -8.40 11.61
C ASN A 70 10.04 -7.66 12.94
N PRO A 71 9.97 -6.32 12.94
CA PRO A 71 9.71 -5.61 14.17
C PRO A 71 8.34 -6.10 14.61
N SER A 72 8.33 -6.83 15.72
CA SER A 72 7.13 -7.05 16.53
C SER A 72 6.42 -5.70 16.58
N HIS A 73 5.22 -5.66 15.99
CA HIS A 73 4.40 -4.46 15.81
C HIS A 73 4.00 -3.90 17.17
N ASN A 74 4.86 -3.09 17.78
CA ASN A 74 4.54 -2.28 18.94
C ASN A 74 4.77 -0.81 18.58
N ALA A 75 3.77 -0.20 17.94
CA ALA A 75 3.61 1.25 17.87
C ALA A 75 2.16 1.61 17.48
N ASN A 76 1.29 1.59 18.50
CA ASN A 76 0.17 2.51 18.74
C ASN A 76 -0.30 3.35 17.53
N ARG A 77 -1.17 2.75 16.71
CA ARG A 77 -2.12 3.50 15.89
C ARG A 77 -3.39 2.68 15.77
N ALA A 78 -4.31 2.95 16.70
CA ALA A 78 -5.70 2.48 16.74
C ALA A 78 -5.85 1.01 16.31
N GLU A 79 -5.77 0.14 17.30
CA GLU A 79 -6.30 -1.22 17.27
C GLU A 79 -7.74 -1.20 16.72
N ASN A 80 -7.89 -1.32 15.41
CA ASN A 80 -8.95 -2.15 14.88
C ASN A 80 -8.26 -3.48 14.62
N GLU A 81 -8.54 -4.42 15.51
CA GLU A 81 -8.21 -5.83 15.40
C GLU A 81 -8.19 -6.25 13.94
N LEU A 82 -7.09 -6.88 13.51
CA LEU A 82 -7.11 -7.80 12.37
C LEU A 82 -7.94 -9.03 12.77
N ASN A 83 -9.21 -8.82 13.13
CA ASN A 83 -10.19 -9.88 12.99
C ASN A 83 -10.23 -10.15 11.50
N GLU A 84 -9.95 -11.39 11.11
CA GLU A 84 -10.28 -11.90 9.79
C GLU A 84 -11.77 -11.64 9.57
N GLU A 85 -12.08 -10.49 8.95
CA GLU A 85 -13.45 -10.12 8.67
C GLU A 85 -14.03 -11.23 7.81
N THR A 86 -15.08 -11.89 8.32
CA THR A 86 -15.79 -12.87 7.50
C THR A 86 -16.40 -12.13 6.31
N ILE A 87 -16.52 -12.78 5.16
CA ILE A 87 -17.08 -12.20 3.93
C ILE A 87 -18.44 -11.52 4.20
N ASP A 88 -19.24 -12.07 5.11
CA ASP A 88 -20.53 -11.48 5.53
C ASP A 88 -20.37 -10.14 6.25
N GLN A 89 -19.34 -9.99 7.08
CA GLN A 89 -19.03 -8.73 7.77
C GLN A 89 -18.53 -7.66 6.79
N LEU A 90 -17.78 -8.08 5.77
CA LEU A 90 -17.38 -7.19 4.68
C LEU A 90 -18.61 -6.67 3.92
N PHE A 91 -19.56 -7.53 3.56
CA PHE A 91 -20.79 -7.11 2.87
C PHE A 91 -21.65 -6.19 3.75
N GLN A 92 -21.76 -6.47 5.04
CA GLN A 92 -22.46 -5.58 5.98
C GLN A 92 -21.83 -4.19 6.05
N ARG A 93 -20.49 -4.10 6.07
CA ARG A 93 -19.78 -2.81 6.05
C ARG A 93 -20.05 -2.05 4.75
N ILE A 94 -19.98 -2.73 3.61
CA ILE A 94 -20.26 -2.13 2.30
C ILE A 94 -21.68 -1.55 2.28
N ASP A 95 -22.68 -2.29 2.74
CA ASP A 95 -24.07 -1.81 2.77
C ASP A 95 -24.26 -0.59 3.69
N LEU A 96 -23.57 -0.57 4.83
CA LEU A 96 -23.56 0.58 5.75
C LEU A 96 -22.95 1.82 5.09
N ASP A 97 -21.80 1.67 4.43
CA ASP A 97 -21.10 2.75 3.74
C ASP A 97 -21.93 3.30 2.58
N VAL A 98 -22.56 2.42 1.79
CA VAL A 98 -23.48 2.81 0.71
C VAL A 98 -24.66 3.60 1.27
N LYS A 99 -25.25 3.14 2.38
CA LYS A 99 -26.37 3.83 3.05
C LYS A 99 -25.96 5.21 3.59
N GLN A 100 -24.78 5.31 4.18
CA GLN A 100 -24.25 6.58 4.70
C GLN A 100 -23.93 7.55 3.56
N THR A 101 -23.32 7.07 2.48
CA THR A 101 -23.03 7.86 1.28
C THR A 101 -24.32 8.38 0.65
N LYS A 102 -25.34 7.52 0.49
CA LYS A 102 -26.66 7.91 -0.05
C LYS A 102 -27.33 9.01 0.78
N ARG A 103 -27.25 8.92 2.12
CA ARG A 103 -27.77 9.96 3.02
C ARG A 103 -27.01 11.27 2.87
N THR A 104 -25.69 11.21 2.79
CA THR A 104 -24.83 12.39 2.60
C THR A 104 -25.13 13.08 1.27
N VAL A 105 -25.22 12.34 0.17
CA VAL A 105 -25.56 12.88 -1.15
C VAL A 105 -26.95 13.53 -1.14
N LYS A 106 -27.97 12.86 -0.57
CA LYS A 106 -29.31 13.46 -0.45
C LYS A 106 -29.31 14.75 0.36
N ARG A 107 -28.55 14.80 1.46
CA ARG A 107 -28.41 16.00 2.29
C ARG A 107 -27.74 17.13 1.52
N LEU A 108 -26.67 16.84 0.78
CA LEU A 108 -25.97 17.83 -0.05
C LEU A 108 -26.87 18.34 -1.19
N ALA A 109 -27.60 17.45 -1.86
CA ALA A 109 -28.56 17.82 -2.89
C ALA A 109 -29.69 18.72 -2.34
N LYS A 110 -30.21 18.40 -1.15
CA LYS A 110 -31.23 19.23 -0.48
C LYS A 110 -30.68 20.61 -0.11
N LYS A 111 -29.47 20.68 0.46
CA LYS A 111 -28.81 21.97 0.77
C LYS A 111 -28.63 22.83 -0.48
N ARG A 112 -28.12 22.24 -1.58
CA ARG A 112 -27.95 22.93 -2.85
C ARG A 112 -29.28 23.41 -3.45
N GLY A 113 -30.34 22.61 -3.33
CA GLY A 113 -31.68 23.00 -3.78
C GLY A 113 -32.33 24.11 -2.95
N GLN A 114 -31.98 24.23 -1.67
CA GLN A 114 -32.43 25.34 -0.81
C GLN A 114 -31.69 26.65 -1.14
N THR A 115 -30.37 26.59 -1.32
CA THR A 115 -29.56 27.76 -1.73
C THR A 115 -30.01 28.33 -3.09
N LEU A 116 -30.42 27.48 -4.04
CA LEU A 116 -30.93 27.95 -5.33
C LEU A 116 -32.31 28.60 -5.26
N LYS A 117 -33.13 28.30 -4.25
CA LYS A 117 -34.42 28.97 -4.08
C LYS A 117 -34.27 30.34 -3.43
N GLU A 118 -33.35 30.47 -2.49
CA GLU A 118 -33.04 31.73 -1.80
C GLU A 118 -32.47 32.79 -2.76
N ILE A 119 -31.72 32.39 -3.79
CA ILE A 119 -31.16 33.31 -4.82
C ILE A 119 -32.21 33.78 -5.84
N VAL A 120 -33.35 33.08 -5.97
CA VAL A 120 -34.37 33.38 -7.00
C VAL A 120 -35.53 34.23 -6.43
N GLU A 121 -35.61 34.38 -5.11
CA GLU A 121 -36.65 35.19 -4.43
C GLU A 121 -36.16 36.57 -3.93
N ASP A 122 -34.90 36.94 -4.20
CA ASP A 122 -34.34 38.30 -4.08
C ASP A 122 -34.21 38.98 -5.45
#